data_AF-A0A927ZK67-F1
#
_entry.id   AF-A0A927ZK67-F1
#
_cell.length_a   1.000
_cell.length_b   1.000
_cell.length_c   1.000
_cell.angle_alpha   90.00
_cell.angle_beta   90.00
_cell.angle_gamma   90.00
#
_symmetry.space_group_name_H-M   'P 1'
#
loop_
_entity.id
_entity.type
_entity.pdbx_description
1 polymer ?
#
loop_
_entity_poly.entity_id
_entity_poly.type
_entity_poly.pdbx_seq_one_letter_code
_entity_poly.pdbx_strand_id
1 'polypeptide(L)'
;MKKKFALILGLVLLLGLFTACGPKVDYEAEVGMTLAELKEANRVEFLLKQYENFSLQTQLYDAEGKAGSKSLATFYKDNGYLQKDYELYGGDGKRVMTSAYRKTSEYSAQLTNVTEMGAVAAVFPAADYKVALIGSWMENDELMGYTETVQEAQKEGNQIVFKTLRKTKNDWGKVYITYAANADTKQLINVTYESYDANGKFENRIVETPVYGGKMVFEYDAAKDFADLKNPCTVEIVLSPGSEDEETIKMTVFKGALVSLNGRTEYKLYKDAAFTEAVETIDTSVAAAVKVYAKPVK
;
A
#
# COMPACT_ATOMS: atom_id res chain seq x y z
N MET A 1 59.26 32.55 54.23
CA MET A 1 59.97 31.28 54.50
C MET A 1 59.06 30.10 54.15
N LYS A 2 59.54 29.19 53.29
CA LYS A 2 59.27 27.73 53.22
C LYS A 2 57.78 27.27 53.25
N LYS A 3 57.17 26.91 52.11
CA LYS A 3 57.15 25.58 51.42
C LYS A 3 56.48 24.42 52.20
N LYS A 4 55.43 23.82 51.58
CA LYS A 4 55.13 22.38 51.30
C LYS A 4 53.60 22.10 51.44
N PHE A 5 52.84 21.79 50.38
CA PHE A 5 52.65 20.54 49.59
C PHE A 5 51.80 19.44 50.27
N ALA A 6 50.61 19.16 49.69
CA ALA A 6 49.89 17.87 49.50
C ALA A 6 48.38 18.20 49.28
N LEU A 7 47.79 18.15 48.07
CA LEU A 7 47.31 17.00 47.28
C LEU A 7 46.29 16.10 48.01
N ILE A 8 45.02 16.10 47.56
CA ILE A 8 44.24 14.92 47.09
C ILE A 8 42.79 15.33 46.70
N LEU A 9 42.43 14.88 45.49
CA LEU A 9 41.15 14.64 44.80
C LEU A 9 39.81 15.19 45.35
N GLY A 10 39.04 15.79 44.42
CA GLY A 10 37.61 16.04 44.55
C GLY A 10 37.00 16.54 43.24
N LEU A 11 36.75 15.61 42.33
CA LEU A 11 36.11 15.76 41.01
C LEU A 11 34.66 16.26 41.13
N VAL A 12 34.29 17.41 40.57
CA VAL A 12 32.94 17.66 40.01
C VAL A 12 33.03 18.62 38.81
N LEU A 13 32.73 18.05 37.64
CA LEU A 13 32.34 18.74 36.41
C LEU A 13 31.10 19.60 36.63
N LEU A 14 31.05 20.79 36.02
CA LEU A 14 29.83 21.32 35.40
C LEU A 14 30.20 22.44 34.41
N LEU A 15 30.62 21.99 33.22
CA LEU A 15 30.56 22.76 31.97
C LEU A 15 29.36 22.23 31.18
N GLY A 16 28.53 23.14 30.69
CA GLY A 16 27.72 22.93 29.48
C GLY A 16 26.27 22.51 29.69
N LEU A 17 25.36 23.49 29.71
CA LEU A 17 23.98 23.33 29.25
C LEU A 17 23.59 24.58 28.45
N PHE A 18 24.07 24.65 27.21
CA PHE A 18 23.32 25.31 26.15
C PHE A 18 22.18 24.36 25.76
N THR A 19 21.01 24.55 26.34
CA THR A 19 19.78 24.00 25.76
C THR A 19 19.36 24.92 24.63
N ALA A 20 19.67 24.48 23.40
CA ALA A 20 19.08 25.02 22.18
C ALA A 20 17.58 24.68 22.17
N CYS A 21 16.78 25.48 22.87
CA CYS A 21 15.33 25.54 22.68
C CYS A 21 15.09 26.57 21.57
N GLY A 22 15.18 26.13 20.31
CA GLY A 22 14.55 26.86 19.23
C GLY A 22 13.02 26.91 19.46
N PRO A 23 12.31 27.94 18.98
CA PRO A 23 10.86 27.97 19.09
C PRO A 23 10.29 26.69 18.47
N LYS A 24 9.46 25.96 19.23
CA LYS A 24 8.58 24.94 18.65
C LYS A 24 7.66 25.70 17.70
N VAL A 25 7.89 25.57 16.40
CA VAL A 25 6.98 26.09 15.39
C VAL A 25 5.68 25.31 15.56
N ASP A 26 4.62 26.02 15.97
CA ASP A 26 3.29 25.45 16.11
C ASP A 26 2.63 25.45 14.73
N TYR A 27 3.05 24.50 13.88
CA TYR A 27 2.56 24.33 12.52
C TYR A 27 1.02 24.20 12.47
N GLU A 28 0.39 23.77 13.55
CA GLU A 28 -1.06 23.56 13.67
C GLU A 28 -1.82 24.90 13.64
N ALA A 29 -1.24 25.96 14.19
CA ALA A 29 -1.84 27.29 14.22
C ALA A 29 -1.91 27.96 12.83
N GLU A 30 -1.00 27.59 11.91
CA GLU A 30 -0.92 28.20 10.57
C GLU A 30 -1.95 27.61 9.58
N VAL A 31 -2.28 26.33 9.73
CA VAL A 31 -3.19 25.62 8.80
C VAL A 31 -4.53 25.22 9.42
N GLY A 32 -4.64 25.23 10.75
CA GLY A 32 -5.87 24.90 11.48
C GLY A 32 -6.16 23.38 11.56
N MET A 33 -5.16 22.54 11.30
CA MET A 33 -5.22 21.08 11.50
C MET A 33 -3.81 20.49 11.64
N THR A 34 -3.71 19.28 12.17
CA THR A 34 -2.44 18.54 12.25
C THR A 34 -2.27 17.61 11.05
N LEU A 35 -1.03 17.16 10.78
CA LEU A 35 -0.77 16.11 9.79
C LEU A 35 -1.48 14.79 10.17
N ALA A 36 -1.56 14.47 11.47
CA ALA A 36 -2.23 13.26 11.93
C ALA A 36 -3.73 13.29 11.64
N GLU A 37 -4.38 14.43 11.86
CA GLU A 37 -5.79 14.64 11.50
C GLU A 37 -6.00 14.55 9.99
N LEU A 38 -5.08 15.08 9.19
CA LEU A 38 -5.15 14.98 7.72
C LEU A 38 -5.04 13.52 7.27
N LYS A 39 -4.03 12.79 7.76
CA LYS A 39 -3.84 11.37 7.45
C LYS A 39 -5.06 10.55 7.85
N GLU A 40 -5.60 10.77 9.05
CA GLU A 40 -6.78 10.04 9.55
C GLU A 40 -8.01 10.27 8.66
N ALA A 41 -8.28 11.52 8.29
CA ALA A 41 -9.41 11.88 7.42
C ALA A 41 -9.32 11.23 6.02
N ASN A 42 -8.10 10.91 5.57
CA ASN A 42 -7.82 10.34 4.26
C ASN A 42 -7.50 8.84 4.28
N ARG A 43 -7.69 8.15 5.41
CA ARG A 43 -7.63 6.70 5.47
C ARG A 43 -8.75 6.07 4.65
N VAL A 44 -8.44 4.96 3.98
CA VAL A 44 -9.39 4.23 3.12
C VAL A 44 -10.70 3.92 3.85
N GLU A 45 -10.63 3.44 5.09
CA GLU A 45 -11.82 3.10 5.88
C GLU A 45 -12.73 4.31 6.17
N PHE A 46 -12.18 5.52 6.29
CA PHE A 46 -12.96 6.75 6.46
C PHE A 46 -13.54 7.25 5.15
N LEU A 47 -12.73 7.25 4.09
CA LEU A 47 -13.17 7.66 2.77
C LEU A 47 -14.32 6.77 2.25
N LEU A 48 -14.26 5.46 2.49
CA LEU A 48 -15.33 4.52 2.11
C LEU A 48 -16.61 4.62 2.97
N LYS A 49 -16.66 5.50 3.97
CA LYS A 49 -17.94 5.89 4.62
C LYS A 49 -18.63 7.02 3.87
N GLN A 50 -17.88 7.79 3.08
CA GLN A 50 -18.35 8.96 2.34
C GLN A 50 -18.55 8.67 0.86
N TYR A 51 -17.77 7.73 0.32
CA TYR A 51 -17.74 7.35 -1.09
C TYR A 51 -17.99 5.86 -1.25
N GLU A 52 -18.69 5.49 -2.33
CA GLU A 52 -18.89 4.08 -2.70
C GLU A 52 -17.54 3.38 -2.98
N ASN A 53 -16.61 4.12 -3.60
CA ASN A 53 -15.24 3.67 -3.84
C ASN A 53 -14.25 4.84 -3.72
N PHE A 54 -13.00 4.48 -3.49
CA PHE A 54 -11.86 5.40 -3.45
C PHE A 54 -10.76 4.84 -4.35
N SER A 55 -10.21 5.64 -5.25
CA SER A 55 -9.10 5.21 -6.09
C SER A 55 -7.85 6.04 -5.85
N LEU A 56 -6.69 5.43 -6.04
CA LEU A 56 -5.38 6.06 -5.92
C LEU A 56 -4.59 5.80 -7.20
N GLN A 57 -4.26 6.86 -7.93
CA GLN A 57 -3.32 6.79 -9.03
C GLN A 57 -1.91 7.11 -8.51
N THR A 58 -0.94 6.26 -8.81
CA THR A 58 0.47 6.51 -8.47
C THR A 58 1.29 6.60 -9.76
N GLN A 59 2.15 7.62 -9.86
CA GLN A 59 3.08 7.79 -10.98
C GLN A 59 4.50 7.91 -10.45
N LEU A 60 5.39 7.06 -10.95
CA LEU A 60 6.83 7.13 -10.69
C LEU A 60 7.51 7.98 -11.78
N TYR A 61 8.45 8.81 -11.35
CA TYR A 61 9.37 9.56 -12.20
C TYR A 61 10.79 9.27 -11.76
N ASP A 62 11.70 9.12 -12.73
CA ASP A 62 13.14 9.00 -12.47
C ASP A 62 13.77 10.36 -12.08
N ALA A 63 15.08 10.35 -11.84
CA ALA A 63 15.84 11.52 -11.43
C ALA A 63 15.81 12.66 -12.47
N GLU A 64 15.64 12.30 -13.75
CA GLU A 64 15.54 13.22 -14.88
C GLU A 64 14.10 13.73 -15.11
N GLY A 65 13.13 13.24 -14.33
CA GLY A 65 11.72 13.61 -14.42
C GLY A 65 10.98 12.89 -15.55
N LYS A 66 11.55 11.83 -16.13
CA LYS A 66 10.87 11.00 -17.12
C LYS A 66 9.93 10.04 -16.41
N ALA A 67 8.73 9.89 -16.97
CA ALA A 67 7.73 8.97 -16.45
C ALA A 67 8.22 7.51 -16.56
N GLY A 68 8.27 6.84 -15.41
CA GLY A 68 8.45 5.41 -15.29
C GLY A 68 7.09 4.72 -15.22
N SER A 69 6.87 3.89 -14.21
CA SER A 69 5.61 3.16 -14.04
C SER A 69 4.45 4.02 -13.54
N LYS A 70 3.24 3.58 -13.88
CA LYS A 70 1.98 4.11 -13.35
C LYS A 70 1.20 2.97 -12.72
N SER A 71 0.60 3.18 -11.57
CA SER A 71 -0.36 2.23 -11.00
C SER A 71 -1.68 2.91 -10.66
N LEU A 72 -2.69 2.06 -10.49
CA LEU A 72 -4.02 2.48 -10.11
C LEU A 72 -4.62 1.44 -9.17
N ALA A 73 -4.95 1.86 -7.96
CA ALA A 73 -5.59 1.03 -6.94
C ALA A 73 -7.02 1.55 -6.70
N THR A 74 -8.03 0.68 -6.72
CA THR A 74 -9.39 1.03 -6.27
C THR A 74 -9.74 0.23 -5.05
N PHE A 75 -10.24 0.92 -4.04
CA PHE A 75 -10.73 0.38 -2.78
C PHE A 75 -12.24 0.54 -2.73
N TYR A 76 -12.93 -0.48 -2.22
CA TYR A 76 -14.39 -0.49 -2.07
C TYR A 76 -14.80 -1.48 -0.98
N LYS A 77 -16.08 -1.46 -0.61
CA LYS A 77 -16.66 -2.47 0.26
C LYS A 77 -17.54 -3.41 -0.55
N ASP A 78 -17.33 -4.71 -0.35
CA ASP A 78 -18.21 -5.76 -0.87
C ASP A 78 -18.54 -6.71 0.27
N ASN A 79 -19.83 -7.00 0.48
CA ASN A 79 -20.33 -7.76 1.63
C ASN A 79 -19.80 -7.28 3.00
N GLY A 80 -19.58 -5.96 3.14
CA GLY A 80 -19.06 -5.34 4.37
C GLY A 80 -17.55 -5.42 4.57
N TYR A 81 -16.81 -6.10 3.68
CA TYR A 81 -15.37 -6.24 3.74
C TYR A 81 -14.66 -5.27 2.79
N LEU A 82 -13.50 -4.76 3.20
CA LEU A 82 -12.64 -3.95 2.35
C LEU A 82 -12.03 -4.81 1.26
N GLN A 83 -12.25 -4.42 0.01
CA GLN A 83 -11.65 -5.02 -1.18
C GLN A 83 -10.71 -4.04 -1.85
N LYS A 84 -9.82 -4.57 -2.69
CA LYS A 84 -8.98 -3.77 -3.58
C LYS A 84 -8.85 -4.46 -4.91
N ASP A 85 -8.87 -3.66 -5.96
CA ASP A 85 -8.34 -4.07 -7.25
C ASP A 85 -7.20 -3.11 -7.66
N TYR A 86 -6.26 -3.61 -8.44
CA TYR A 86 -4.99 -2.94 -8.71
C TYR A 86 -4.49 -3.22 -10.13
N GLU A 87 -3.99 -2.19 -10.79
CA GLU A 87 -3.29 -2.29 -12.07
C GLU A 87 -1.93 -1.57 -12.00
N LEU A 88 -0.96 -2.12 -12.73
CA LEU A 88 0.36 -1.52 -12.94
C LEU A 88 0.68 -1.49 -14.43
N TYR A 89 1.19 -0.35 -14.86
CA TYR A 89 1.65 -0.06 -16.21
C TYR A 89 3.13 0.28 -16.19
N GLY A 90 3.87 -0.19 -17.19
CA GLY A 90 5.28 0.12 -17.40
C GLY A 90 5.46 1.54 -17.92
N GLY A 91 6.72 1.99 -18.07
CA GLY A 91 7.04 3.30 -18.66
C GLY A 91 6.68 3.43 -20.14
N ASP A 92 6.39 2.32 -20.82
CA ASP A 92 5.84 2.29 -22.18
C ASP A 92 4.31 2.40 -22.22
N GLY A 93 3.66 2.53 -21.05
CA GLY A 93 2.21 2.61 -20.90
C GLY A 93 1.49 1.28 -21.06
N LYS A 94 2.20 0.16 -21.27
CA LYS A 94 1.57 -1.16 -21.35
C LYS A 94 1.29 -1.69 -19.95
N ARG A 95 0.14 -2.36 -19.80
CA ARG A 95 -0.22 -3.01 -18.55
C ARG A 95 0.72 -4.19 -18.31
N VAL A 96 1.33 -4.23 -17.13
CA VAL A 96 2.30 -5.25 -16.71
C VAL A 96 1.70 -6.16 -15.66
N MET A 97 0.84 -5.64 -14.78
CA MET A 97 0.24 -6.43 -13.71
C MET A 97 -1.19 -6.02 -13.43
N THR A 98 -2.01 -7.00 -13.06
CA THR A 98 -3.32 -6.80 -12.43
C THR A 98 -3.42 -7.66 -11.18
N SER A 99 -4.01 -7.11 -10.13
CA SER A 99 -4.30 -7.86 -8.91
C SER A 99 -5.70 -7.57 -8.40
N ALA A 100 -6.41 -8.62 -8.04
CA ALA A 100 -7.64 -8.54 -7.28
C ALA A 100 -7.36 -9.03 -5.86
N TYR A 101 -8.01 -8.41 -4.88
CA TYR A 101 -7.91 -8.79 -3.49
C TYR A 101 -9.32 -9.02 -2.95
N ARG A 102 -9.53 -10.16 -2.28
CA ARG A 102 -10.78 -10.48 -1.60
C ARG A 102 -10.58 -10.81 -0.12
N LYS A 103 -11.50 -10.36 0.74
CA LYS A 103 -11.51 -10.71 2.17
C LYS A 103 -12.90 -11.13 2.63
N THR A 104 -12.90 -12.07 3.58
CA THR A 104 -14.04 -12.51 4.36
C THR A 104 -13.77 -12.31 5.87
N SER A 105 -14.56 -12.89 6.75
CA SER A 105 -14.29 -12.91 8.19
C SER A 105 -13.02 -13.70 8.54
N GLU A 106 -12.78 -14.81 7.84
CA GLU A 106 -11.71 -15.77 8.11
C GLU A 106 -10.51 -15.62 7.17
N TYR A 107 -10.76 -15.31 5.90
CA TYR A 107 -9.74 -15.34 4.85
C TYR A 107 -9.42 -13.97 4.31
N SER A 108 -8.22 -13.87 3.77
CA SER A 108 -7.93 -12.94 2.70
C SER A 108 -7.24 -13.63 1.55
N ALA A 109 -7.45 -13.13 0.35
CA ALA A 109 -6.85 -13.65 -0.86
C ALA A 109 -6.41 -12.53 -1.79
N GLN A 110 -5.37 -12.82 -2.55
CA GLN A 110 -4.89 -12.02 -3.66
C GLN A 110 -4.73 -12.94 -4.86
N LEU A 111 -5.24 -12.52 -6.00
CA LEU A 111 -4.96 -13.15 -7.29
C LEU A 111 -4.31 -12.10 -8.16
N THR A 112 -3.10 -12.40 -8.61
CA THR A 112 -2.27 -11.49 -9.40
C THR A 112 -1.92 -12.13 -10.72
N ASN A 113 -2.05 -11.39 -11.80
CA ASN A 113 -1.56 -11.79 -13.12
C ASN A 113 -0.48 -10.78 -13.53
N VAL A 114 0.71 -11.30 -13.84
CA VAL A 114 1.87 -10.55 -14.31
C VAL A 114 2.12 -10.95 -15.75
N THR A 115 2.14 -9.96 -16.63
CA THR A 115 2.42 -10.11 -18.05
C THR A 115 3.73 -10.87 -18.22
N GLU A 116 3.74 -11.89 -19.08
CA GLU A 116 4.89 -12.77 -19.38
C GLU A 116 5.39 -13.67 -18.24
N MET A 117 5.00 -13.45 -16.98
CA MET A 117 5.40 -14.29 -15.83
C MET A 117 4.32 -15.25 -15.35
N GLY A 118 3.07 -15.08 -15.79
CA GLY A 118 1.94 -15.93 -15.40
C GLY A 118 1.14 -15.33 -14.25
N ALA A 119 0.45 -16.18 -13.50
CA ALA A 119 -0.40 -15.74 -12.39
C ALA A 119 0.02 -16.36 -11.06
N VAL A 120 -0.28 -15.67 -9.97
CA VAL A 120 0.01 -16.11 -8.62
C VAL A 120 -1.24 -15.87 -7.79
N ALA A 121 -1.62 -16.89 -7.03
CA ALA A 121 -2.63 -16.74 -6.00
C ALA A 121 -2.01 -16.87 -4.62
N ALA A 122 -2.50 -16.08 -3.68
CA ALA A 122 -2.11 -16.16 -2.29
C ALA A 122 -3.35 -16.08 -1.41
N VAL A 123 -3.39 -16.90 -0.37
CA VAL A 123 -4.47 -16.93 0.63
C VAL A 123 -3.82 -16.84 2.02
N PHE A 124 -4.36 -15.98 2.87
CA PHE A 124 -3.84 -15.65 4.19
C PHE A 124 -4.98 -15.57 5.22
N PRO A 125 -4.66 -15.53 6.53
CA PRO A 125 -5.64 -15.15 7.54
C PRO A 125 -6.19 -13.75 7.25
N ALA A 126 -7.47 -13.53 7.55
CA ALA A 126 -8.11 -12.22 7.39
C ALA A 126 -7.38 -11.08 8.14
N ALA A 127 -6.67 -11.39 9.22
CA ALA A 127 -5.92 -10.43 10.04
C ALA A 127 -4.66 -9.90 9.35
N ASP A 128 -3.99 -10.70 8.52
CA ASP A 128 -2.73 -10.35 7.86
C ASP A 128 -2.91 -9.39 6.66
N TYR A 129 -4.16 -9.06 6.36
CA TYR A 129 -4.57 -8.44 5.11
C TYR A 129 -4.35 -6.93 5.04
N LYS A 130 -4.29 -6.23 6.19
CA LYS A 130 -4.31 -4.75 6.21
C LYS A 130 -3.11 -4.13 5.50
N VAL A 131 -1.91 -4.67 5.70
CA VAL A 131 -0.68 -4.12 5.09
C VAL A 131 -0.63 -4.35 3.58
N ALA A 132 -1.09 -5.52 3.12
CA ALA A 132 -1.05 -5.91 1.70
C ALA A 132 -2.09 -5.17 0.83
N LEU A 133 -3.27 -4.89 1.38
CA LEU A 133 -4.31 -4.13 0.68
C LEU A 133 -3.93 -2.67 0.49
N ILE A 134 -3.70 -1.93 1.57
CA ILE A 134 -3.75 -0.46 1.51
C ILE A 134 -2.46 0.11 0.92
N GLY A 135 -1.43 -0.72 0.75
CA GLY A 135 -0.22 -0.35 0.01
C GLY A 135 0.42 0.91 0.58
N SER A 136 0.38 1.05 1.91
CA SER A 136 0.92 2.19 2.66
C SER A 136 0.17 3.53 2.50
N TRP A 137 -0.99 3.58 1.82
CA TRP A 137 -1.77 4.82 1.70
C TRP A 137 -2.30 5.29 3.06
N MET A 138 -1.74 6.39 3.56
CA MET A 138 -2.08 7.01 4.86
C MET A 138 -2.08 6.02 6.04
N GLU A 139 -1.27 4.96 5.93
CA GLU A 139 -1.09 3.96 6.96
C GLU A 139 -0.26 4.49 8.13
N ASN A 140 -0.43 3.87 9.30
CA ASN A 140 0.27 4.29 10.51
C ASN A 140 1.79 4.08 10.36
N ASP A 141 2.55 5.15 10.51
CA ASP A 141 4.02 5.18 10.46
C ASP A 141 4.67 4.12 11.38
N GLU A 142 4.01 3.79 12.51
CA GLU A 142 4.44 2.72 13.43
C GLU A 142 4.41 1.33 12.80
N LEU A 143 3.39 1.02 11.99
CA LEU A 143 3.24 -0.27 11.30
C LEU A 143 4.36 -0.47 10.27
N MET A 144 4.83 0.62 9.69
CA MET A 144 5.84 0.62 8.63
C MET A 144 7.26 0.88 9.16
N GLY A 145 7.40 1.15 10.46
CA GLY A 145 8.70 1.27 11.12
C GLY A 145 9.52 2.50 10.71
N TYR A 146 8.88 3.58 10.24
CA TYR A 146 9.54 4.85 9.93
C TYR A 146 9.06 5.97 10.87
N THR A 147 9.84 7.05 10.96
CA THR A 147 9.41 8.28 11.64
C THR A 147 9.23 9.39 10.61
N GLU A 148 8.15 10.16 10.75
CA GLU A 148 7.85 11.30 9.88
C GLU A 148 7.78 12.58 10.71
N THR A 149 8.44 13.64 10.24
CA THR A 149 8.50 14.91 10.96
C THR A 149 8.10 16.06 10.05
N VAL A 150 7.10 16.85 10.46
CA VAL A 150 6.68 18.07 9.76
C VAL A 150 7.84 19.06 9.77
N GLN A 151 8.21 19.55 8.59
CA GLN A 151 9.22 20.58 8.38
C GLN A 151 8.58 21.95 8.10
N GLU A 152 7.40 21.94 7.49
CA GLU A 152 6.68 23.14 7.07
C GLU A 152 5.19 22.81 6.95
N ALA A 153 4.33 23.75 7.32
CA ALA A 153 2.91 23.71 7.04
C ALA A 153 2.49 25.10 6.55
N GLN A 154 1.67 25.16 5.51
CA GLN A 154 1.21 26.44 4.97
C GLN A 154 -0.22 26.33 4.44
N LYS A 155 -0.97 27.42 4.54
CA LYS A 155 -2.30 27.55 3.96
C LYS A 155 -2.31 28.71 2.96
N GLU A 156 -2.57 28.39 1.70
CA GLU A 156 -2.69 29.36 0.62
C GLU A 156 -4.08 29.24 -0.02
N GLY A 157 -4.93 30.25 0.21
CA GLY A 157 -6.33 30.20 -0.23
C GLY A 157 -7.07 28.99 0.35
N ASN A 158 -7.58 28.12 -0.53
CA ASN A 158 -8.30 26.89 -0.17
C ASN A 158 -7.39 25.64 -0.21
N GLN A 159 -6.08 25.79 -0.13
CA GLN A 159 -5.14 24.68 -0.12
C GLN A 159 -4.30 24.71 1.15
N ILE A 160 -4.16 23.54 1.77
CA ILE A 160 -3.23 23.27 2.86
C ILE A 160 -2.09 22.43 2.29
N VAL A 161 -0.85 22.77 2.64
CA VAL A 161 0.33 22.00 2.26
C VAL A 161 1.14 21.67 3.50
N PHE A 162 1.42 20.38 3.73
CA PHE A 162 2.41 19.93 4.69
C PHE A 162 3.64 19.41 3.95
N LYS A 163 4.83 19.85 4.34
CA LYS A 163 6.09 19.22 3.92
C LYS A 163 6.70 18.49 5.12
N THR A 164 7.08 17.24 4.91
CA THR A 164 7.58 16.37 5.96
C THR A 164 8.86 15.68 5.51
N LEU A 165 9.64 15.23 6.49
CA LEU A 165 10.81 14.40 6.30
C LEU A 165 10.55 13.04 6.94
N ARG A 166 10.58 11.98 6.14
CA ARG A 166 10.54 10.60 6.60
C ARG A 166 11.95 10.04 6.74
N LYS A 167 12.25 9.45 7.89
CA LYS A 167 13.49 8.73 8.17
C LYS A 167 13.18 7.25 8.41
N THR A 168 13.83 6.40 7.63
CA THR A 168 13.81 4.95 7.88
C THR A 168 14.76 4.62 9.02
N LYS A 169 14.47 3.56 9.80
CA LYS A 169 15.36 3.09 10.88
C LYS A 169 16.75 2.64 10.42
N ASN A 170 16.95 2.46 9.11
CA ASN A 170 18.14 1.84 8.54
C ASN A 170 19.04 2.84 7.76
N ASP A 171 18.74 4.15 7.81
CA ASP A 171 19.48 5.22 7.12
C ASP A 171 19.66 5.05 5.60
N TRP A 172 18.76 4.32 4.93
CA TRP A 172 18.84 4.03 3.49
C TRP A 172 18.60 5.24 2.57
N GLY A 173 18.31 6.41 3.12
CA GLY A 173 18.05 7.62 2.37
C GLY A 173 17.09 8.55 3.12
N LYS A 174 16.86 9.72 2.53
CA LYS A 174 15.86 10.69 3.00
C LYS A 174 14.68 10.70 2.05
N VAL A 175 13.47 10.69 2.58
CA VAL A 175 12.26 10.88 1.77
C VAL A 175 11.56 12.14 2.24
N TYR A 176 11.46 13.13 1.35
CA TYR A 176 10.63 14.31 1.59
C TYR A 176 9.23 14.06 1.07
N ILE A 177 8.23 14.38 1.87
CA ILE A 177 6.83 14.12 1.52
C ILE A 177 6.07 15.44 1.54
N THR A 178 5.36 15.73 0.47
CA THR A 178 4.49 16.89 0.36
C THR A 178 3.04 16.41 0.26
N TYR A 179 2.22 16.78 1.25
CA TYR A 179 0.78 16.55 1.23
C TYR A 179 0.10 17.84 0.82
N ALA A 180 -0.64 17.82 -0.29
CA ALA A 180 -1.52 18.91 -0.66
C ALA A 180 -2.97 18.50 -0.40
N ALA A 181 -3.74 19.33 0.30
CA ALA A 181 -5.13 19.06 0.64
C ALA A 181 -6.00 20.29 0.39
N ASN A 182 -7.27 20.05 0.09
CA ASN A 182 -8.28 21.11 0.08
C ASN A 182 -8.61 21.52 1.53
N ALA A 183 -8.61 22.82 1.82
CA ALA A 183 -8.73 23.30 3.20
C ALA A 183 -10.14 23.11 3.79
N ASP A 184 -11.18 23.19 2.96
CA ASP A 184 -12.57 23.06 3.41
C ASP A 184 -12.95 21.59 3.68
N THR A 185 -12.60 20.71 2.74
CA THR A 185 -12.99 19.28 2.79
C THR A 185 -11.97 18.41 3.51
N LYS A 186 -10.73 18.91 3.69
CA LYS A 186 -9.57 18.17 4.21
C LYS A 186 -9.16 16.96 3.36
N GLN A 187 -9.68 16.87 2.14
CA GLN A 187 -9.34 15.81 1.21
C GLN A 187 -8.01 16.10 0.53
N LEU A 188 -7.16 15.08 0.43
CA LEU A 188 -5.91 15.18 -0.31
C LEU A 188 -6.19 15.46 -1.78
N ILE A 189 -5.44 16.39 -2.35
CA ILE A 189 -5.35 16.67 -3.79
C ILE A 189 -4.28 15.76 -4.40
N ASN A 190 -3.11 15.69 -3.75
CA ASN A 190 -2.05 14.74 -4.05
C ASN A 190 -1.10 14.56 -2.86
N VAL A 191 -0.27 13.53 -2.95
CA VAL A 191 0.90 13.32 -2.10
C VAL A 191 2.11 13.10 -2.99
N THR A 192 3.20 13.80 -2.74
CA THR A 192 4.45 13.66 -3.48
C THR A 192 5.54 13.16 -2.56
N TYR A 193 6.24 12.12 -2.97
CA TYR A 193 7.41 11.56 -2.29
C TYR A 193 8.63 11.82 -3.15
N GLU A 194 9.66 12.41 -2.57
CA GLU A 194 10.95 12.63 -3.23
C GLU A 194 12.04 11.89 -2.46
N SER A 195 12.64 10.91 -3.12
CA SER A 195 13.66 10.05 -2.54
C SER A 195 15.04 10.58 -2.87
N TYR A 196 15.91 10.62 -1.86
CA TYR A 196 17.30 11.02 -1.98
C TYR A 196 18.19 9.94 -1.36
N ASP A 197 19.31 9.65 -2.01
CA ASP A 197 20.31 8.71 -1.52
C ASP A 197 21.00 9.22 -0.24
N ALA A 198 21.88 8.40 0.34
CA ALA A 198 22.64 8.76 1.54
C ALA A 198 23.53 10.00 1.36
N ASN A 199 23.91 10.36 0.13
CA ASN A 199 24.71 11.53 -0.22
C ASN A 199 23.85 12.78 -0.49
N GLY A 200 22.52 12.65 -0.44
CA GLY A 200 21.58 13.72 -0.77
C GLY A 200 21.38 13.93 -2.27
N LYS A 201 21.74 12.97 -3.12
CA LYS A 201 21.41 13.00 -4.54
C LYS A 201 19.96 12.57 -4.74
N PHE A 202 19.20 13.37 -5.49
CA PHE A 202 17.83 13.02 -5.89
C PHE A 202 17.81 11.76 -6.75
N GLU A 203 16.94 10.81 -6.42
CA GLU A 203 16.82 9.52 -7.11
C GLU A 203 15.52 9.38 -7.90
N ASN A 204 14.39 9.73 -7.30
CA ASN A 204 13.08 9.57 -7.90
C ASN A 204 12.02 10.42 -7.21
N ARG A 205 10.91 10.62 -7.93
CA ARG A 205 9.68 11.19 -7.38
C ARG A 205 8.51 10.25 -7.62
N ILE A 206 7.69 10.06 -6.61
CA ILE A 206 6.40 9.39 -6.70
C ILE A 206 5.30 10.42 -6.46
N VAL A 207 4.31 10.48 -7.34
CA VAL A 207 3.12 11.32 -7.16
C VAL A 207 1.90 10.42 -7.03
N GLU A 208 1.22 10.53 -5.91
CA GLU A 208 -0.01 9.83 -5.59
C GLU A 208 -1.19 10.80 -5.67
N THR A 209 -2.19 10.48 -6.49
CA THR A 209 -3.36 11.31 -6.74
C THR A 209 -4.63 10.54 -6.40
N PRO A 210 -5.31 10.88 -5.31
CA PRO A 210 -6.60 10.29 -4.95
C PRO A 210 -7.72 10.72 -5.90
N VAL A 211 -8.68 9.81 -6.12
CA VAL A 211 -9.92 10.04 -6.87
C VAL A 211 -11.08 9.55 -6.01
N TYR A 212 -11.98 10.46 -5.64
CA TYR A 212 -13.09 10.20 -4.74
C TYR A 212 -14.39 9.97 -5.52
N GLY A 213 -15.09 8.84 -5.27
CA GLY A 213 -16.38 8.56 -5.90
C GLY A 213 -16.32 8.42 -7.42
N GLY A 214 -15.17 8.01 -7.96
CA GLY A 214 -14.94 7.85 -9.40
C GLY A 214 -15.45 6.53 -9.95
N LYS A 215 -15.26 6.33 -11.26
CA LYS A 215 -15.49 5.02 -11.88
C LYS A 215 -14.47 4.02 -11.31
N MET A 216 -14.96 2.87 -10.84
CA MET A 216 -14.07 1.77 -10.45
C MET A 216 -13.22 1.34 -11.64
N VAL A 217 -11.96 1.05 -11.37
CA VAL A 217 -11.01 0.55 -12.38
C VAL A 217 -11.51 -0.77 -12.97
N PHE A 218 -12.16 -1.57 -12.13
CA PHE A 218 -12.79 -2.82 -12.52
C PHE A 218 -14.32 -2.67 -12.50
N GLU A 219 -14.94 -2.54 -13.67
CA GLU A 219 -16.36 -2.87 -13.84
C GLU A 219 -16.51 -4.39 -13.94
N TYR A 220 -16.23 -5.16 -12.88
CA TYR A 220 -16.41 -6.63 -12.78
C TYR A 220 -15.84 -7.54 -13.93
N ASP A 221 -15.20 -6.97 -14.95
CA ASP A 221 -14.67 -7.62 -16.15
C ASP A 221 -13.18 -7.30 -16.28
N ALA A 222 -12.36 -7.88 -15.39
CA ALA A 222 -10.90 -7.97 -15.56
C ALA A 222 -10.46 -8.70 -16.86
N ALA A 223 -11.40 -9.01 -17.76
CA ALA A 223 -11.20 -9.68 -19.03
C ALA A 223 -10.86 -8.73 -20.20
N LYS A 224 -11.13 -7.42 -20.13
CA LYS A 224 -11.20 -6.60 -21.36
C LYS A 224 -9.85 -6.19 -21.98
N ASP A 225 -8.85 -5.86 -21.18
CA ASP A 225 -7.49 -5.60 -21.70
C ASP A 225 -6.65 -6.89 -21.89
N PHE A 226 -7.31 -8.05 -21.81
CA PHE A 226 -6.78 -9.34 -22.25
C PHE A 226 -7.39 -9.78 -23.60
N ALA A 227 -8.03 -8.86 -24.34
CA ALA A 227 -8.58 -9.12 -25.67
C ALA A 227 -7.55 -9.67 -26.68
N ASP A 228 -6.25 -9.50 -26.43
CA ASP A 228 -5.15 -10.08 -27.22
C ASP A 228 -4.67 -11.46 -26.72
N LEU A 229 -5.24 -12.01 -25.65
CA LEU A 229 -4.98 -13.38 -25.22
C LEU A 229 -5.63 -14.34 -26.21
N LYS A 230 -4.81 -14.91 -27.09
CA LYS A 230 -5.28 -15.89 -28.09
C LYS A 230 -5.99 -17.13 -27.49
N ASN A 231 -6.00 -17.31 -26.17
CA ASN A 231 -6.83 -18.26 -25.42
C ASN A 231 -6.82 -17.88 -23.91
N PRO A 232 -7.88 -17.26 -23.35
CA PRO A 232 -7.96 -16.98 -21.92
C PRO A 232 -8.46 -18.19 -21.10
N CYS A 233 -8.09 -18.24 -19.82
CA CYS A 233 -8.66 -19.13 -18.81
C CYS A 233 -9.10 -18.30 -17.61
N THR A 234 -10.29 -18.56 -17.06
CA THR A 234 -10.71 -17.95 -15.79
C THR A 234 -10.26 -18.82 -14.63
N VAL A 235 -9.60 -18.24 -13.64
CA VAL A 235 -9.24 -18.91 -12.39
C VAL A 235 -10.13 -18.38 -11.27
N GLU A 236 -10.82 -19.29 -10.58
CA GLU A 236 -11.69 -19.02 -9.44
C GLU A 236 -11.12 -19.70 -8.19
N ILE A 237 -11.02 -18.94 -7.10
CA ILE A 237 -10.67 -19.47 -5.78
C ILE A 237 -11.82 -19.14 -4.85
N VAL A 238 -12.46 -20.19 -4.34
CA VAL A 238 -13.54 -20.09 -3.37
C VAL A 238 -12.96 -20.06 -1.97
N LEU A 239 -13.28 -19.02 -1.22
CA LEU A 239 -12.96 -18.81 0.19
C LEU A 239 -14.17 -19.20 1.02
N SER A 240 -13.95 -19.78 2.20
CA SER A 240 -15.01 -20.24 3.11
C SER A 240 -16.11 -21.11 2.45
N PRO A 241 -15.77 -22.11 1.59
CA PRO A 241 -16.80 -22.80 0.81
C PRO A 241 -17.84 -23.50 1.70
N GLY A 242 -19.12 -23.25 1.41
CA GLY A 242 -20.27 -23.75 2.15
C GLY A 242 -20.61 -22.96 3.43
N SER A 243 -19.95 -21.85 3.71
CA SER A 243 -20.29 -20.95 4.83
C SER A 243 -21.14 -19.76 4.38
N GLU A 244 -21.73 -19.03 5.33
CA GLU A 244 -22.46 -17.78 5.06
C GLU A 244 -21.52 -16.66 4.57
N ASP A 245 -20.21 -16.79 4.80
CA ASP A 245 -19.15 -15.87 4.37
C ASP A 245 -18.36 -16.44 3.18
N GLU A 246 -19.01 -17.27 2.33
CA GLU A 246 -18.40 -17.77 1.09
C GLU A 246 -18.15 -16.60 0.13
N GLU A 247 -16.93 -16.51 -0.38
CA GLU A 247 -16.53 -15.47 -1.34
C GLU A 247 -15.70 -16.09 -2.45
N THR A 248 -15.77 -15.56 -3.67
CA THR A 248 -14.98 -16.05 -4.79
C THR A 248 -14.12 -14.94 -5.36
N ILE A 249 -12.80 -15.11 -5.29
CA ILE A 249 -11.87 -14.31 -6.09
C ILE A 249 -11.72 -14.94 -7.47
N LYS A 250 -11.92 -14.14 -8.51
CA LYS A 250 -11.84 -14.57 -9.91
C LYS A 250 -10.93 -13.66 -10.71
N MET A 251 -10.14 -14.24 -11.62
CA MET A 251 -9.32 -13.48 -12.56
C MET A 251 -9.16 -14.24 -13.87
N THR A 252 -9.13 -13.51 -14.98
CA THR A 252 -8.76 -14.06 -16.27
C THR A 252 -7.24 -14.05 -16.44
N VAL A 253 -6.68 -15.19 -16.81
CA VAL A 253 -5.25 -15.42 -17.01
C VAL A 253 -4.99 -16.04 -18.39
N PHE A 254 -3.72 -16.08 -18.80
CA PHE A 254 -3.31 -16.77 -20.02
C PHE A 254 -3.56 -18.28 -19.90
N LYS A 255 -4.14 -18.92 -20.91
CA LYS A 255 -4.20 -20.39 -20.98
C LYS A 255 -2.78 -20.96 -21.02
N GLY A 256 -2.47 -21.86 -20.09
CA GLY A 256 -1.13 -22.42 -19.90
C GLY A 256 -0.24 -21.62 -18.94
N ALA A 257 -0.75 -20.53 -18.35
CA ALA A 257 -0.10 -19.95 -17.17
C ALA A 257 -0.16 -20.94 -16.01
N LEU A 258 0.97 -21.18 -15.36
CA LEU A 258 0.98 -21.86 -14.07
C LEU A 258 0.53 -20.84 -13.03
N VAL A 259 -0.57 -21.14 -12.32
CA VAL A 259 -0.92 -20.37 -11.12
C VAL A 259 -0.29 -21.05 -9.93
N SER A 260 0.80 -20.46 -9.46
CA SER A 260 1.48 -20.91 -8.24
C SER A 260 0.74 -20.38 -7.03
N LEU A 261 0.53 -21.26 -6.06
CA LEU A 261 -0.07 -20.90 -4.79
C LEU A 261 1.04 -20.53 -3.81
N ASN A 262 1.10 -19.24 -3.46
CA ASN A 262 1.91 -18.82 -2.33
C ASN A 262 1.07 -18.95 -1.06
N GLY A 263 0.71 -20.19 -0.73
CA GLY A 263 0.11 -20.52 0.55
C GLY A 263 1.21 -20.50 1.60
N ARG A 264 1.13 -19.59 2.57
CA ARG A 264 1.79 -19.85 3.86
C ARG A 264 1.25 -21.19 4.37
N THR A 265 2.08 -21.96 5.07
CA THR A 265 1.89 -23.38 5.43
C THR A 265 0.57 -23.75 6.12
N GLU A 266 -0.22 -22.74 6.47
CA GLU A 266 -1.48 -22.79 7.22
C GLU A 266 -2.72 -22.96 6.31
N TYR A 267 -2.58 -22.85 4.98
CA TYR A 267 -3.69 -22.99 4.03
C TYR A 267 -3.38 -23.96 2.89
N LYS A 268 -4.38 -24.74 2.47
CA LYS A 268 -4.34 -25.62 1.29
C LYS A 268 -5.49 -25.29 0.34
N LEU A 269 -5.24 -25.48 -0.96
CA LEU A 269 -6.28 -25.46 -1.98
C LEU A 269 -6.64 -26.87 -2.40
N TYR A 270 -7.89 -27.05 -2.82
CA TYR A 270 -8.45 -28.33 -3.24
C TYR A 270 -9.18 -28.19 -4.58
N LYS A 271 -9.23 -29.27 -5.37
CA LYS A 271 -9.96 -29.28 -6.66
C LYS A 271 -11.48 -29.26 -6.49
N ASP A 272 -11.96 -29.65 -5.32
CA ASP A 272 -13.38 -29.85 -5.03
C ASP A 272 -13.76 -29.32 -3.64
N ALA A 273 -15.03 -28.97 -3.48
CA ALA A 273 -15.57 -28.44 -2.22
C ALA A 273 -15.61 -29.45 -1.07
N ALA A 274 -15.52 -30.76 -1.37
CA ALA A 274 -15.43 -31.81 -0.36
C ALA A 274 -13.98 -32.02 0.13
N PHE A 275 -13.02 -31.27 -0.42
CA PHE A 275 -11.62 -31.26 -0.05
C PHE A 275 -10.95 -32.63 -0.20
N THR A 276 -11.27 -33.35 -1.27
CA THR A 276 -10.76 -34.72 -1.47
C THR A 276 -9.34 -34.74 -2.05
N GLU A 277 -9.00 -33.79 -2.91
CA GLU A 277 -7.69 -33.73 -3.57
C GLU A 277 -7.06 -32.34 -3.44
N ALA A 278 -5.93 -32.26 -2.73
CA ALA A 278 -5.17 -31.02 -2.57
C ALA A 278 -4.39 -30.68 -3.86
N VAL A 279 -4.21 -29.38 -4.12
CA VAL A 279 -3.42 -28.86 -5.24
C VAL A 279 -2.46 -27.79 -4.81
N GLU A 280 -1.27 -27.80 -5.40
CA GLU A 280 -0.22 -26.79 -5.17
C GLU A 280 -0.11 -25.81 -6.34
N THR A 281 -0.56 -26.22 -7.53
CA THR A 281 -0.58 -25.42 -8.75
C THR A 281 -1.90 -25.62 -9.47
N ILE A 282 -2.36 -24.56 -10.13
CA ILE A 282 -3.55 -24.60 -10.98
C ILE A 282 -3.07 -24.66 -12.44
N ASP A 283 -3.37 -25.76 -13.12
CA ASP A 283 -3.10 -25.93 -14.55
C ASP A 283 -4.21 -25.28 -15.37
N THR A 284 -3.88 -24.15 -16.01
CA THR A 284 -4.83 -23.41 -16.85
C THR A 284 -4.80 -23.85 -18.31
N SER A 285 -4.01 -24.86 -18.69
CA SER A 285 -3.90 -25.35 -20.08
C SER A 285 -5.08 -26.23 -20.51
N VAL A 286 -5.78 -26.83 -19.55
CA VAL A 286 -6.75 -27.90 -19.79
C VAL A 286 -8.20 -27.42 -19.94
N ALA A 287 -8.56 -26.26 -19.38
CA ALA A 287 -9.95 -25.80 -19.33
C ALA A 287 -10.08 -24.29 -19.62
N ALA A 288 -11.29 -23.85 -19.99
CA ALA A 288 -11.62 -22.44 -20.14
C ALA A 288 -11.84 -21.73 -18.78
N ALA A 289 -12.13 -22.51 -17.75
CA ALA A 289 -12.18 -22.06 -16.36
C ALA A 289 -11.69 -23.16 -15.43
N VAL A 290 -10.98 -22.77 -14.37
CA VAL A 290 -10.53 -23.67 -13.31
C VAL A 290 -10.96 -23.10 -11.98
N LYS A 291 -11.56 -23.95 -11.14
CA LYS A 291 -12.08 -23.60 -9.83
C LYS A 291 -11.38 -24.42 -8.75
N VAL A 292 -10.94 -23.76 -7.70
CA VAL A 292 -10.32 -24.40 -6.53
C VAL A 292 -10.89 -23.82 -5.23
N TYR A 293 -10.72 -24.56 -4.15
CA TYR A 293 -11.37 -24.30 -2.86
C TYR A 293 -10.33 -24.18 -1.75
N ALA A 294 -10.33 -23.05 -1.04
CA ALA A 294 -9.39 -22.80 0.05
C ALA A 294 -9.89 -23.38 1.38
N LYS A 295 -8.97 -23.99 2.14
CA LYS A 295 -9.24 -24.48 3.50
C LYS A 295 -8.03 -24.32 4.42
N PRO A 296 -8.23 -23.96 5.69
CA PRO A 296 -7.17 -23.99 6.70
C PRO A 296 -6.66 -25.41 6.93
N VAL A 297 -5.34 -25.54 7.07
CA VAL A 297 -4.69 -26.76 7.55
C VAL A 297 -4.68 -26.65 9.08
N LYS A 298 -5.59 -27.37 9.74
CA LYS A 298 -5.64 -27.44 11.20
C LYS A 298 -4.33 -27.98 11.77
#